data_AF-A0A5Q4G6T1-F1
#
_entry.id   AF-A0A5Q4G6T1-F1
#
_cell.length_a   1.000
_cell.length_b   1.000
_cell.length_c   1.000
_cell.angle_alpha   90.00
_cell.angle_beta   90.00
_cell.angle_gamma   90.00
#
_symmetry.space_group_name_H-M   'P 1'
#
loop_
_entity.id
_entity.type
_entity.pdbx_description
1 polymer ?
#
loop_
_entity_poly.entity_id
_entity_poly.type
_entity_poly.pdbx_seq_one_letter_code
_entity_poly.pdbx_strand_id
1 'polypeptide(L)'
;MNSVFPTHHDNPLLYAGFWKRLVAYMVDGIIRMVASIVILLIAAYLDNPAGFLDPEVHGDLGLAGAMGTLVVLLMYLLYHPLFEASRHQATPGKMLLGIIVTDAAGQRLSFAHALGRHLASAITWMTSFLLYFGYWMAGITARKQALHDLIANCLVINRNAEIQLPKDVHYVSGGFPIWAAVLVGLVLLVPVTGILAAIAIPAYMHYLARATVATTINETVQQRALIVDHFERLGFIPASQESFGQDWLESISEGKARVALIDRTLVITFTERAPMHLQGQTIGMSLHGELGDQLNWHCGLSEGQGRRHSRHSAADMTSLEARMLPSQCR
;
A
#
# COMPACT_ATOMS: atom_id res chain seq x y z
N MET A 1 -52.08 8.61 -10.12
CA MET A 1 -51.52 8.12 -8.83
C MET A 1 -51.06 9.35 -8.07
N ASN A 2 -51.77 9.74 -7.02
CA ASN A 2 -51.43 10.93 -6.24
C ASN A 2 -50.23 10.56 -5.35
N SER A 3 -49.10 11.27 -5.49
CA SER A 3 -47.95 11.07 -4.60
C SER A 3 -48.34 11.50 -3.19
N VAL A 4 -48.13 10.62 -2.21
CA VAL A 4 -48.36 10.89 -0.79
C VAL A 4 -47.52 12.08 -0.30
N PHE A 5 -46.38 12.36 -0.96
CA PHE A 5 -45.51 13.47 -0.61
C PHE A 5 -45.84 14.79 -1.33
N PRO A 6 -45.82 15.92 -0.59
CA PRO A 6 -46.08 17.25 -1.15
C PRO A 6 -44.98 17.71 -2.12
N THR A 7 -45.36 18.56 -3.06
CA THR A 7 -44.43 19.21 -3.99
C THR A 7 -43.74 20.40 -3.32
N HIS A 8 -42.46 20.25 -3.00
CA HIS A 8 -41.44 21.28 -2.64
C HIS A 8 -41.71 22.26 -1.48
N HIS A 9 -42.95 22.68 -1.23
CA HIS A 9 -43.25 23.85 -0.41
C HIS A 9 -43.56 23.55 1.06
N ASP A 10 -43.85 22.30 1.43
CA ASP A 10 -44.49 22.05 2.72
C ASP A 10 -43.54 21.57 3.84
N ASN A 11 -42.36 21.00 3.53
CA ASN A 11 -41.38 20.60 4.56
C ASN A 11 -39.94 20.35 4.01
N PRO A 12 -39.00 21.31 4.09
CA PRO A 12 -37.61 21.13 3.65
C PRO A 12 -36.80 20.12 4.50
N LEU A 13 -37.35 19.72 5.66
CA LEU A 13 -36.81 18.71 6.57
C LEU A 13 -37.04 17.27 6.10
N LEU A 14 -38.01 17.05 5.20
CA LEU A 14 -38.39 15.72 4.74
C LEU A 14 -37.27 15.06 3.91
N TYR A 15 -36.66 15.82 2.99
CA TYR A 15 -35.69 15.29 2.04
C TYR A 15 -34.24 15.35 2.54
N ALA A 16 -33.54 14.21 2.44
CA ALA A 16 -32.14 14.09 2.82
C ALA A 16 -31.23 14.87 1.85
N GLY A 17 -30.41 15.79 2.40
CA GLY A 17 -29.45 16.59 1.64
C GLY A 17 -28.27 15.79 1.09
N PHE A 18 -27.57 16.39 0.11
CA PHE A 18 -26.40 15.82 -0.55
C PHE A 18 -25.35 15.27 0.42
N TRP A 19 -24.95 16.05 1.43
CA TRP A 19 -23.87 15.68 2.35
C TRP A 19 -24.17 14.42 3.18
N LYS A 20 -25.42 14.23 3.64
CA LYS A 20 -25.81 12.98 4.32
C LYS A 20 -25.70 11.79 3.38
N ARG A 21 -26.07 11.95 2.10
CA ARG A 21 -25.95 10.89 1.11
C ARG A 21 -24.48 10.58 0.77
N LEU A 22 -23.64 11.61 0.68
CA LEU A 22 -22.21 11.46 0.46
C LEU A 22 -21.56 10.67 1.61
N VAL A 23 -21.81 11.07 2.85
CA VAL A 23 -21.21 10.36 4.00
C VAL A 23 -21.77 8.94 4.12
N ALA A 24 -23.06 8.72 3.88
CA ALA A 24 -23.61 7.37 3.83
C ALA A 24 -22.87 6.50 2.80
N TYR A 25 -22.63 7.04 1.60
CA TYR A 25 -21.90 6.35 0.54
C TYR A 25 -20.44 6.06 0.93
N MET A 26 -19.77 6.97 1.63
CA MET A 26 -18.41 6.76 2.13
C MET A 26 -18.34 5.66 3.19
N VAL A 27 -19.26 5.68 4.16
CA VAL A 27 -19.36 4.64 5.19
C VAL A 27 -19.65 3.27 4.56
N ASP A 28 -20.63 3.20 3.65
CA ASP A 28 -20.93 1.97 2.90
C ASP A 28 -19.76 1.53 2.00
N GLY A 29 -18.94 2.47 1.52
CA GLY A 29 -17.71 2.20 0.78
C GLY A 29 -16.64 1.54 1.65
N ILE A 30 -16.41 2.06 2.87
CA ILE A 30 -15.46 1.47 3.83
C ILE A 30 -15.93 0.06 4.24
N ILE A 31 -17.21 -0.12 4.53
CA ILE A 31 -17.76 -1.43 4.91
C ILE A 31 -17.52 -2.45 3.79
N ARG A 32 -17.85 -2.11 2.54
CA ARG A 32 -17.59 -3.00 1.39
C ARG A 32 -16.11 -3.23 1.14
N MET A 33 -15.26 -2.21 1.31
CA MET A 33 -13.81 -2.32 1.15
C MET A 33 -13.23 -3.31 2.17
N VAL A 34 -13.51 -3.12 3.45
CA VAL A 34 -13.02 -4.01 4.52
C VAL A 34 -13.53 -5.43 4.31
N ALA A 35 -14.82 -5.59 3.99
CA ALA A 35 -15.39 -6.90 3.69
C ALA A 35 -14.69 -7.57 2.50
N SER A 36 -14.41 -6.82 1.43
CA SER A 36 -13.73 -7.36 0.25
C SER A 36 -12.29 -7.79 0.54
N ILE A 37 -11.54 -7.00 1.32
CA ILE A 37 -10.18 -7.35 1.74
C ILE A 37 -10.20 -8.65 2.55
N VAL A 38 -11.09 -8.75 3.54
CA VAL A 38 -11.20 -9.97 4.36
C VAL A 38 -11.54 -11.20 3.51
N ILE A 39 -12.51 -11.08 2.59
CA ILE A 39 -12.89 -12.18 1.70
C ILE A 39 -11.71 -12.61 0.80
N LEU A 40 -11.01 -11.65 0.20
CA LEU A 40 -9.90 -11.93 -0.70
C LEU A 40 -8.67 -12.47 0.05
N LEU A 41 -8.40 -12.01 1.27
CA LEU A 41 -7.32 -12.56 2.10
C LEU A 41 -7.60 -14.01 2.49
N ILE A 42 -8.83 -14.32 2.90
CA ILE A 42 -9.24 -15.70 3.19
C ILE A 42 -9.11 -16.56 1.93
N ALA A 43 -9.57 -16.07 0.78
CA ALA A 43 -9.47 -16.78 -0.49
C ALA A 43 -8.01 -17.03 -0.90
N ALA A 44 -7.14 -16.03 -0.77
CA ALA A 44 -5.70 -16.15 -1.06
C ALA A 44 -5.01 -17.16 -0.14
N TYR A 45 -5.34 -17.15 1.17
CA TYR A 45 -4.81 -18.12 2.13
C TYR A 45 -5.25 -19.57 1.80
N LEU A 46 -6.50 -19.75 1.36
CA LEU A 46 -7.01 -21.07 0.98
C LEU A 46 -6.37 -21.62 -0.30
N ASP A 47 -6.05 -20.76 -1.26
CA ASP A 47 -5.39 -21.17 -2.51
C ASP A 47 -3.90 -21.48 -2.28
N ASN A 48 -3.19 -20.66 -1.50
CA ASN A 48 -1.76 -20.83 -1.28
C ASN A 48 -1.35 -20.34 0.12
N PRO A 49 -1.44 -21.20 1.16
CA PRO A 49 -1.06 -20.82 2.51
C PRO A 49 0.45 -20.54 2.66
N ALA A 50 1.30 -21.17 1.84
CA ALA A 50 2.74 -20.92 1.85
C ALA A 50 3.06 -19.53 1.27
N GLY A 51 2.50 -19.20 0.10
CA GLY A 51 2.66 -17.88 -0.55
C GLY A 51 1.94 -16.74 0.18
N PHE A 52 0.98 -17.04 1.06
CA PHE A 52 0.36 -16.02 1.91
C PHE A 52 1.36 -15.44 2.95
N LEU A 53 2.33 -16.25 3.40
CA LEU A 53 3.35 -15.84 4.37
C LEU A 53 4.68 -15.48 3.70
N ASP A 54 4.98 -16.06 2.53
CA ASP A 54 6.22 -15.85 1.80
C ASP A 54 5.95 -15.22 0.41
N PRO A 55 6.29 -13.93 0.20
CA PRO A 55 6.08 -13.23 -1.06
C PRO A 55 6.86 -13.80 -2.26
N GLU A 56 7.89 -14.62 -2.04
CA GLU A 56 8.67 -15.22 -3.13
C GLU A 56 7.92 -16.40 -3.79
N VAL A 57 7.02 -17.04 -3.04
CA VAL A 57 6.17 -18.14 -3.53
C VAL A 57 4.93 -17.57 -4.21
N HIS A 58 5.05 -17.33 -5.51
CA HIS A 58 3.92 -16.87 -6.32
C HIS A 58 2.94 -18.03 -6.55
N GLY A 59 1.67 -17.83 -6.18
CA GLY A 59 0.58 -18.75 -6.51
C GLY A 59 -0.28 -18.20 -7.64
N ASP A 60 -0.74 -19.08 -8.53
CA ASP A 60 -1.77 -18.75 -9.51
C ASP A 60 -3.15 -18.57 -8.83
N LEU A 61 -4.07 -17.88 -9.51
CA LEU A 61 -5.46 -17.73 -9.04
C LEU A 61 -6.16 -19.09 -9.00
N GLY A 62 -6.37 -19.63 -7.81
CA GLY A 62 -7.04 -20.90 -7.61
C GLY A 62 -8.56 -20.77 -7.55
N LEU A 63 -9.23 -21.89 -7.26
CA LEU A 63 -10.69 -21.97 -7.15
C LEU A 63 -11.21 -21.09 -6.02
N ALA A 64 -10.50 -21.00 -4.88
CA ALA A 64 -10.95 -20.18 -3.75
C ALA A 64 -10.83 -18.70 -4.09
N GLY A 65 -9.74 -18.28 -4.74
CA GLY A 65 -9.54 -16.91 -5.27
C GLY A 65 -10.57 -16.51 -6.29
N ALA A 66 -10.89 -17.39 -7.25
CA ALA A 66 -11.95 -17.17 -8.23
C ALA A 66 -13.32 -17.03 -7.56
N MET A 67 -13.64 -17.90 -6.60
CA MET A 67 -14.87 -17.80 -5.81
C MET A 67 -14.92 -16.55 -4.94
N GLY A 68 -13.82 -16.17 -4.28
CA GLY A 68 -13.72 -14.96 -3.48
C GLY A 68 -13.96 -13.72 -4.35
N THR A 69 -13.37 -13.69 -5.54
CA THR A 69 -13.60 -12.62 -6.53
C THR A 69 -15.07 -12.55 -6.96
N LEU A 70 -15.69 -13.69 -7.26
CA LEU A 70 -17.11 -13.76 -7.59
C LEU A 70 -18.00 -13.25 -6.45
N VAL A 71 -17.72 -13.64 -5.20
CA VAL A 71 -18.44 -13.17 -4.02
C VAL A 71 -18.30 -11.65 -3.85
N VAL A 72 -17.10 -11.10 -4.06
CA VAL A 72 -16.88 -9.64 -4.02
C VAL A 72 -17.67 -8.94 -5.12
N LEU A 73 -17.67 -9.47 -6.36
CA LEU A 73 -18.46 -8.91 -7.46
C LEU A 73 -19.96 -8.90 -7.13
N LEU A 74 -20.49 -10.02 -6.62
CA LEU A 74 -21.88 -10.13 -6.20
C LEU A 74 -22.19 -9.19 -5.03
N MET A 75 -21.28 -9.02 -4.08
CA MET A 75 -21.42 -8.05 -3.00
C MET A 75 -21.56 -6.63 -3.56
N TYR A 76 -20.70 -6.21 -4.48
CA TYR A 76 -20.78 -4.87 -5.07
C TYR A 76 -22.05 -4.65 -5.91
N LEU A 77 -22.55 -5.70 -6.56
CA LEU A 77 -23.79 -5.65 -7.35
C LEU A 77 -25.05 -5.64 -6.48
N LEU A 78 -25.09 -6.46 -5.42
CA LEU A 78 -26.31 -6.75 -4.68
C LEU A 78 -26.44 -6.00 -3.35
N TYR A 79 -25.36 -5.43 -2.81
CA TYR A 79 -25.38 -4.74 -1.50
C TYR A 79 -26.49 -3.67 -1.43
N HIS A 80 -26.47 -2.68 -2.33
CA HIS A 80 -27.48 -1.61 -2.31
C HIS A 80 -28.91 -2.13 -2.58
N PRO A 81 -29.17 -2.92 -3.64
CA PRO A 81 -30.51 -3.45 -3.91
C PRO A 81 -31.09 -4.26 -2.75
N LEU A 82 -30.30 -5.14 -2.13
CA LEU A 82 -30.76 -5.99 -1.03
C LEU A 82 -31.12 -5.16 0.20
N PHE A 83 -30.26 -4.23 0.61
CA PHE A 83 -30.52 -3.41 1.81
C PHE A 83 -31.65 -2.40 1.59
N GLU A 84 -31.76 -1.80 0.41
CA GLU A 84 -32.81 -0.81 0.10
C GLU A 84 -34.20 -1.44 -0.11
N ALA A 85 -34.27 -2.68 -0.61
CA ALA A 85 -35.52 -3.42 -0.69
C ALA A 85 -35.91 -4.09 0.65
N SER A 86 -34.95 -4.21 1.58
CA SER A 86 -35.19 -4.80 2.91
C SER A 86 -36.12 -3.94 3.77
N ARG A 87 -36.60 -4.52 4.88
CA ARG A 87 -37.38 -3.81 5.92
C ARG A 87 -36.71 -2.53 6.45
N HIS A 88 -35.38 -2.40 6.29
CA HIS A 88 -34.64 -1.25 6.77
C HIS A 88 -34.67 -0.08 5.78
N GLN A 89 -34.97 -0.33 4.48
CA GLN A 89 -35.03 0.68 3.41
C GLN A 89 -33.76 1.54 3.30
N ALA A 90 -32.65 1.04 3.83
CA ALA A 90 -31.43 1.79 4.01
C ALA A 90 -30.28 0.80 4.15
N THR A 91 -29.14 1.15 3.55
CA THR A 91 -27.87 0.51 3.81
C THR A 91 -27.33 0.89 5.19
N PRO A 92 -26.41 0.12 5.80
CA PRO A 92 -25.77 0.45 7.07
C PRO A 92 -25.31 1.92 7.19
N GLY A 93 -24.66 2.48 6.15
CA GLY A 93 -24.26 3.89 6.14
C GLY A 93 -25.44 4.87 6.13
N LYS A 94 -26.53 4.53 5.42
CA LYS A 94 -27.78 5.31 5.42
C LYS A 94 -28.53 5.20 6.75
N MET A 95 -28.50 4.02 7.39
CA MET A 95 -29.08 3.78 8.70
C MET A 95 -28.38 4.61 9.78
N LEU A 96 -27.05 4.69 9.74
CA LEU A 96 -26.24 5.51 10.64
C LEU A 96 -26.67 6.99 10.61
N LEU A 97 -27.02 7.49 9.42
CA LEU A 97 -27.41 8.88 9.21
C LEU A 97 -28.93 9.12 9.29
N GLY A 98 -29.70 8.08 9.61
CA GLY A 98 -31.15 8.16 9.78
C GLY A 98 -31.90 8.48 8.48
N ILE A 99 -31.38 8.07 7.32
CA ILE A 99 -32.01 8.29 6.02
C ILE A 99 -32.49 6.98 5.41
N ILE A 100 -33.64 7.01 4.72
CA ILE A 100 -34.27 5.85 4.08
C ILE A 100 -34.64 6.16 2.63
N VAL A 101 -34.76 5.11 1.83
CA VAL A 101 -35.14 5.17 0.42
C VAL A 101 -36.57 4.66 0.26
N THR A 102 -37.39 5.44 -0.43
CA THR A 102 -38.79 5.13 -0.73
C THR A 102 -39.07 5.35 -2.21
N ASP A 103 -40.18 4.82 -2.70
CA ASP A 103 -40.73 5.25 -4.00
C ASP A 103 -41.35 6.67 -3.90
N ALA A 104 -41.88 7.17 -5.02
CA ALA A 104 -42.59 8.46 -5.05
C ALA A 104 -43.88 8.51 -4.20
N ALA A 105 -44.41 7.36 -3.77
CA ALA A 105 -45.57 7.22 -2.90
C ALA A 105 -45.20 6.96 -1.42
N GLY A 106 -43.91 6.94 -1.08
CA GLY A 106 -43.44 6.66 0.29
C GLY A 106 -43.43 5.19 0.67
N GLN A 107 -43.70 4.29 -0.26
CA GLN A 107 -43.68 2.86 -0.04
C GLN A 107 -42.27 2.28 -0.16
N ARG A 108 -42.12 1.07 0.38
CA ARG A 108 -40.89 0.29 0.26
C ARG A 108 -40.64 -0.13 -1.18
N LEU A 109 -39.39 -0.03 -1.63
CA LEU A 109 -38.99 -0.51 -2.94
C LEU A 109 -39.11 -2.03 -3.03
N SER A 110 -39.60 -2.54 -4.15
CA SER A 110 -39.41 -3.94 -4.49
C SER A 110 -37.96 -4.18 -4.92
N PHE A 111 -37.48 -5.43 -4.81
CA PHE A 111 -36.11 -5.77 -5.20
C PHE A 111 -35.78 -5.40 -6.64
N ALA A 112 -36.71 -5.64 -7.58
CA ALA A 112 -36.54 -5.28 -8.98
C ALA A 112 -36.40 -3.76 -9.18
N HIS A 113 -37.20 -2.95 -8.47
CA HIS A 113 -37.08 -1.49 -8.52
C HIS A 113 -35.74 -1.01 -7.92
N ALA A 114 -35.32 -1.58 -6.79
CA ALA A 114 -34.04 -1.24 -6.15
C ALA A 114 -32.83 -1.64 -7.02
N LEU A 115 -32.90 -2.80 -7.69
CA LEU A 115 -31.90 -3.25 -8.64
C LEU A 115 -31.84 -2.32 -9.87
N GLY A 116 -32.99 -1.95 -10.44
CA GLY A 116 -33.09 -0.98 -11.53
C GLY A 116 -32.47 0.37 -11.15
N ARG A 117 -32.71 0.85 -9.93
CA ARG A 117 -32.07 2.06 -9.38
C ARG A 117 -30.55 1.92 -9.27
N HIS A 118 -30.05 0.77 -8.81
CA HIS A 118 -28.60 0.51 -8.70
C HIS A 118 -27.93 0.42 -10.08
N LEU A 119 -28.60 -0.18 -11.06
CA LEU A 119 -28.11 -0.21 -12.45
C LEU A 119 -28.16 1.19 -13.09
N ALA A 120 -29.19 1.99 -12.83
CA ALA A 120 -29.22 3.41 -13.20
C ALA A 120 -28.11 4.20 -12.50
N SER A 121 -27.72 3.77 -11.29
CA SER A 121 -26.56 4.31 -10.59
C SER A 121 -25.26 4.00 -11.34
N ALA A 122 -25.12 2.81 -11.95
CA ALA A 122 -23.96 2.50 -12.81
C ALA A 122 -23.88 3.42 -14.05
N ILE A 123 -25.01 3.76 -14.67
CA ILE A 123 -25.07 4.74 -15.77
C ILE A 123 -24.59 6.10 -15.27
N THR A 124 -25.08 6.55 -14.11
CA THR A 124 -24.58 7.79 -13.49
C THR A 124 -23.12 7.74 -13.12
N TRP A 125 -22.55 6.59 -12.74
CA TRP A 125 -21.10 6.44 -12.48
C TRP A 125 -20.28 6.62 -13.75
N MET A 126 -20.72 6.00 -14.86
CA MET A 126 -20.08 6.16 -16.17
C MET A 126 -20.13 7.61 -16.65
N THR A 127 -21.21 8.35 -16.35
CA THR A 127 -21.29 9.81 -16.63
C THR A 127 -20.56 10.66 -15.58
N SER A 128 -20.38 10.17 -14.36
CA SER A 128 -19.76 10.91 -13.25
C SER A 128 -18.24 10.97 -13.31
N PHE A 129 -17.58 10.04 -14.01
CA PHE A 129 -16.13 10.14 -14.27
C PHE A 129 -15.77 11.45 -15.00
N LEU A 130 -16.72 12.04 -15.74
CA LEU A 130 -16.49 13.26 -16.49
C LEU A 130 -16.80 14.56 -15.72
N LEU A 131 -17.53 14.57 -14.59
CA LEU A 131 -17.75 15.77 -13.73
C LEU A 131 -18.71 15.60 -12.52
N TYR A 132 -18.91 14.41 -11.93
CA TYR A 132 -19.79 14.17 -10.76
C TYR A 132 -21.23 14.75 -10.82
N PHE A 133 -21.67 15.33 -11.93
CA PHE A 133 -22.81 16.27 -12.02
C PHE A 133 -24.14 15.63 -11.59
N GLY A 134 -24.33 14.34 -11.86
CA GLY A 134 -25.53 13.58 -11.52
C GLY A 134 -25.81 13.44 -10.01
N TYR A 135 -24.76 13.49 -9.18
CA TYR A 135 -24.89 13.48 -7.72
C TYR A 135 -25.08 14.90 -7.14
N TRP A 136 -24.48 15.92 -7.78
CA TRP A 136 -24.66 17.33 -7.40
C TRP A 136 -26.09 17.83 -7.60
N MET A 137 -26.85 17.23 -8.54
CA MET A 137 -28.27 17.54 -8.73
C MET A 137 -29.13 17.29 -7.48
N ALA A 138 -28.71 16.40 -6.56
CA ALA A 138 -29.40 16.24 -5.28
C ALA A 138 -29.31 17.49 -4.38
N GLY A 139 -28.37 18.41 -4.65
CA GLY A 139 -28.28 19.71 -4.00
C GLY A 139 -29.11 20.82 -4.65
N ILE A 140 -29.47 20.67 -5.94
CA ILE A 140 -30.10 21.71 -6.75
C ILE A 140 -31.58 21.41 -7.04
N THR A 141 -31.95 20.14 -7.15
CA THR A 141 -33.32 19.72 -7.50
C THR A 141 -34.29 19.91 -6.33
N ALA A 142 -35.53 20.24 -6.66
CA ALA A 142 -36.60 20.51 -5.71
C ALA A 142 -36.75 19.38 -4.66
N ARG A 143 -36.88 18.13 -5.09
CA ARG A 143 -37.02 16.98 -4.17
C ARG A 143 -35.67 16.40 -3.70
N LYS A 144 -34.57 17.13 -3.93
CA LYS A 144 -33.18 16.70 -3.67
C LYS A 144 -32.86 15.33 -4.30
N GLN A 145 -33.38 15.06 -5.50
CA GLN A 145 -33.20 13.79 -6.21
C GLN A 145 -31.90 13.82 -7.03
N ALA A 146 -31.13 12.74 -6.97
CA ALA A 146 -30.03 12.53 -7.91
C ALA A 146 -30.56 12.01 -9.26
N LEU A 147 -29.73 12.00 -10.32
CA LEU A 147 -30.17 11.53 -11.64
C LEU A 147 -30.73 10.09 -11.60
N HIS A 148 -30.08 9.18 -10.88
CA HIS A 148 -30.54 7.80 -10.72
C HIS A 148 -31.85 7.70 -9.92
N ASP A 149 -32.12 8.65 -9.02
CA ASP A 149 -33.39 8.72 -8.28
C ASP A 149 -34.52 9.18 -9.18
N LEU A 150 -34.26 10.11 -10.11
CA LEU A 150 -35.24 10.56 -11.10
C LEU A 150 -35.59 9.43 -12.07
N ILE A 151 -34.58 8.71 -12.57
CA ILE A 151 -34.77 7.57 -13.48
C ILE A 151 -35.59 6.46 -12.79
N ALA A 152 -35.31 6.18 -11.52
CA ALA A 152 -35.99 5.12 -10.77
C ALA A 152 -37.27 5.59 -10.04
N ASN A 153 -37.66 6.85 -10.19
CA ASN A 153 -38.78 7.48 -9.47
C ASN A 153 -38.73 7.25 -7.93
N CYS A 154 -37.54 7.41 -7.36
CA CYS A 154 -37.24 7.17 -5.95
C CYS A 154 -36.98 8.48 -5.19
N LEU A 155 -37.22 8.43 -3.88
CA LEU A 155 -36.99 9.53 -2.94
C LEU A 155 -36.11 9.05 -1.79
N VAL A 156 -35.25 9.93 -1.28
CA VAL A 156 -34.51 9.67 -0.04
C VAL A 156 -34.93 10.69 1.01
N ILE A 157 -35.52 10.17 2.07
CA ILE A 157 -36.13 10.97 3.14
C ILE A 157 -35.44 10.71 4.47
N ASN A 158 -35.51 11.66 5.39
CA ASN A 158 -35.09 11.42 6.77
C ASN A 158 -36.14 10.54 7.46
N ARG A 159 -35.72 9.44 8.08
CA ARG A 159 -36.61 8.48 8.77
C ARG A 159 -37.48 9.14 9.86
N ASN A 160 -36.94 10.18 10.51
CA ASN A 160 -37.57 10.85 11.64
C ASN A 160 -38.33 12.12 11.23
N ALA A 161 -38.56 12.36 9.94
CA ALA A 161 -39.16 13.62 9.46
C ALA A 161 -40.69 13.67 9.48
N GLU A 162 -41.37 12.76 10.17
CA GLU A 162 -42.83 12.83 10.36
C GLU A 162 -43.17 12.89 11.85
N ILE A 163 -43.93 13.93 12.23
CA ILE A 163 -44.40 14.31 13.58
C ILE A 163 -43.36 14.95 14.51
N GLN A 164 -42.80 16.09 14.10
CA GLN A 164 -42.44 17.17 15.01
C GLN A 164 -42.33 18.45 14.18
N LEU A 165 -43.23 19.40 14.42
CA LEU A 165 -43.04 20.82 14.11
C LEU A 165 -42.57 21.49 15.41
N PRO A 166 -41.25 21.58 15.70
CA PRO A 166 -40.77 22.54 16.67
C PRO A 166 -40.77 23.92 16.02
N LYS A 167 -41.29 24.93 16.70
CA LYS A 167 -41.35 26.33 16.22
C LYS A 167 -40.00 27.06 16.33
N ASP A 168 -38.92 26.37 16.67
CA ASP A 168 -37.74 27.00 17.24
C ASP A 168 -36.43 26.24 16.99
N VAL A 169 -36.42 25.20 16.15
CA VAL A 169 -35.15 24.58 15.70
C VAL A 169 -34.64 25.32 14.47
N HIS A 170 -33.57 26.10 14.64
CA HIS A 170 -32.77 26.62 13.53
C HIS A 170 -32.16 25.45 12.76
N TYR A 171 -32.86 25.00 11.72
CA TYR A 171 -32.35 24.04 10.77
C TYR A 171 -31.24 24.69 9.95
N VAL A 172 -29.98 24.34 10.25
CA VAL A 172 -28.81 24.68 9.44
C VAL A 172 -28.83 23.79 8.19
N SER A 173 -29.81 24.00 7.30
CA SER A 173 -29.67 23.52 5.92
C SER A 173 -28.62 24.35 5.21
N GLY A 174 -27.49 23.72 4.94
CA GLY A 174 -26.51 24.24 3.97
C GLY A 174 -25.07 24.18 4.44
N GLY A 175 -24.82 24.08 5.75
CA GLY A 175 -23.47 23.96 6.30
C GLY A 175 -22.94 22.54 6.20
N PHE A 176 -21.75 22.38 5.65
CA PHE A 176 -20.99 21.13 5.72
C PHE A 176 -20.69 20.80 7.20
N PRO A 177 -21.21 19.70 7.77
CA PRO A 177 -20.95 19.39 9.16
C PRO A 177 -19.44 19.16 9.36
N ILE A 178 -18.85 19.75 10.40
CA ILE A 178 -17.41 19.62 10.69
C ILE A 178 -17.00 18.13 10.79
N TRP A 179 -17.85 17.28 11.39
CA TRP A 179 -17.60 15.84 11.47
C TRP A 179 -17.57 15.16 10.09
N ALA A 180 -18.37 15.63 9.13
CA ALA A 180 -18.34 15.13 7.75
C ALA A 180 -17.08 15.61 7.02
N ALA A 181 -16.59 16.82 7.32
CA ALA A 181 -15.30 17.32 6.83
C ALA A 181 -14.13 16.46 7.26
N VAL A 182 -14.08 16.16 8.56
CA VAL A 182 -13.04 15.32 9.14
C VAL A 182 -13.08 13.92 8.54
N LEU A 183 -14.26 13.32 8.40
CA LEU A 183 -14.42 11.98 7.83
C LEU A 183 -14.05 11.93 6.34
N VAL A 184 -14.45 12.94 5.56
CA VAL A 184 -14.05 13.07 4.15
C VAL A 184 -12.54 13.23 4.03
N GLY A 185 -11.95 14.13 4.83
CA GLY A 185 -10.51 14.35 4.85
C GLY A 185 -9.74 13.08 5.20
N LEU A 186 -10.18 12.35 6.23
CA LEU A 186 -9.55 11.10 6.65
C LEU A 186 -9.62 10.01 5.57
N VAL A 187 -10.78 9.84 4.94
CA VAL A 187 -10.97 8.84 3.88
C VAL A 187 -10.16 9.18 2.62
N LEU A 188 -9.92 10.45 2.33
CA LEU A 188 -9.06 10.86 1.22
C LEU A 188 -7.57 10.76 1.57
N LEU A 189 -7.19 11.05 2.82
CA LEU A 189 -5.80 11.07 3.27
C LEU A 189 -5.21 9.66 3.39
N VAL A 190 -5.95 8.72 4.00
CA VAL A 190 -5.47 7.35 4.26
C VAL A 190 -4.96 6.64 3.00
N PRO A 191 -5.71 6.53 1.88
CA PRO A 191 -5.22 5.85 0.68
C PRO A 191 -4.03 6.58 0.05
N VAL A 192 -4.00 7.91 0.07
CA VAL A 192 -2.85 8.70 -0.43
C VAL A 192 -1.60 8.38 0.39
N THR A 193 -1.71 8.37 1.72
CA THR A 193 -0.58 8.01 2.60
C THR A 193 -0.15 6.56 2.41
N GLY A 194 -1.09 5.63 2.20
CA GLY A 194 -0.81 4.22 1.92
C GLY A 194 -0.05 4.02 0.60
N ILE A 195 -0.47 4.69 -0.48
CA ILE A 195 0.21 4.63 -1.78
C ILE A 195 1.61 5.24 -1.68
N LEU A 196 1.76 6.40 -1.04
CA LEU A 196 3.07 7.02 -0.83
C LEU A 196 3.99 6.11 -0.01
N ALA A 197 3.49 5.48 1.06
CA ALA A 197 4.25 4.53 1.86
C ALA A 197 4.65 3.28 1.05
N ALA A 198 3.76 2.73 0.24
CA ALA A 198 4.05 1.56 -0.59
C ALA A 198 5.18 1.81 -1.61
N ILE A 199 5.33 3.06 -2.09
CA ILE A 199 6.44 3.45 -2.98
C ILE A 199 7.69 3.80 -2.17
N ALA A 200 7.55 4.55 -1.08
CA ALA A 200 8.67 5.07 -0.31
C ALA A 200 9.41 4.00 0.50
N ILE A 201 8.69 3.03 1.08
CA ILE A 201 9.29 2.01 1.96
C ILE A 201 10.31 1.14 1.21
N PRO A 202 9.99 0.51 0.05
CA PRO A 202 10.98 -0.31 -0.67
C PRO A 202 12.19 0.50 -1.12
N ALA A 203 11.97 1.73 -1.60
CA ALA A 203 13.05 2.63 -2.01
C ALA A 203 13.98 2.98 -0.84
N TYR A 204 13.41 3.24 0.34
CA TYR A 204 14.17 3.53 1.55
C TYR A 204 15.00 2.32 2.02
N MET A 205 14.44 1.10 1.95
CA MET A 205 15.16 -0.13 2.30
C MET A 205 16.38 -0.36 1.40
N HIS A 206 16.26 -0.11 0.09
CA HIS A 206 17.40 -0.18 -0.85
C HIS A 206 18.46 0.90 -0.57
N TYR A 207 18.04 2.11 -0.21
CA TYR A 207 18.97 3.17 0.18
C TYR A 207 19.78 2.78 1.41
N LEU A 208 19.13 2.26 2.46
CA LEU A 208 19.81 1.80 3.68
C LEU A 208 20.79 0.67 3.40
N ALA A 209 20.44 -0.28 2.53
CA ALA A 209 21.35 -1.36 2.13
C ALA A 209 22.62 -0.81 1.46
N ARG A 210 22.48 0.06 0.46
CA ARG A 210 23.63 0.68 -0.23
C ARG A 210 24.48 1.55 0.68
N ALA A 211 23.84 2.31 1.57
CA ALA A 211 24.54 3.13 2.56
C ALA A 211 25.37 2.24 3.50
N THR A 212 24.78 1.15 4.00
CA THR A 212 25.47 0.17 4.87
C THR A 212 26.69 -0.42 4.15
N VAL A 213 26.53 -0.87 2.90
CA VAL A 213 27.63 -1.39 2.08
C VAL A 213 28.76 -0.36 1.92
N ALA A 214 28.43 0.89 1.62
CA ALA A 214 29.45 1.94 1.47
C ALA A 214 30.18 2.22 2.79
N THR A 215 29.46 2.27 3.91
CA THR A 215 30.06 2.47 5.23
C THR A 215 30.98 1.32 5.64
N THR A 216 30.56 0.06 5.42
CA THR A 216 31.38 -1.11 5.77
C THR A 216 32.66 -1.15 4.93
N ILE A 217 32.58 -0.85 3.64
CA ILE A 217 33.78 -0.77 2.79
C ILE A 217 34.74 0.31 3.29
N ASN A 218 34.22 1.49 3.67
CA ASN A 218 35.06 2.59 4.15
C ASN A 218 35.70 2.31 5.53
N GLU A 219 35.04 1.53 6.38
CA GLU A 219 35.61 1.12 7.67
C GLU A 219 36.72 0.06 7.53
N THR A 220 36.83 -0.62 6.39
CA THR A 220 37.91 -1.60 6.17
C THR A 220 39.30 -0.99 5.94
N VAL A 221 39.42 0.34 5.99
CA VAL A 221 40.69 1.06 5.80
C VAL A 221 41.76 0.58 6.78
N GLN A 222 41.39 0.26 8.03
CA GLN A 222 42.34 -0.26 9.03
C GLN A 222 42.92 -1.63 8.61
N GLN A 223 42.07 -2.58 8.22
CA GLN A 223 42.49 -3.92 7.81
C GLN A 223 43.31 -3.86 6.51
N ARG A 224 42.92 -2.99 5.58
CA ARG A 224 43.68 -2.77 4.33
C ARG A 224 45.07 -2.21 4.60
N ALA A 225 45.19 -1.26 5.54
CA ALA A 225 46.48 -0.72 5.94
C ALA A 225 47.40 -1.79 6.55
N LEU A 226 46.86 -2.66 7.43
CA LEU A 226 47.61 -3.77 8.01
C LEU A 226 48.12 -4.75 6.95
N ILE A 227 47.29 -5.08 5.95
CA ILE A 227 47.67 -5.96 4.85
C ILE A 227 48.79 -5.33 3.99
N VAL A 228 48.67 -4.04 3.66
CA VAL A 228 49.68 -3.32 2.89
C VAL A 228 51.02 -3.26 3.64
N ASP A 229 51.00 -2.88 4.91
CA ASP A 229 52.19 -2.80 5.76
C ASP A 229 52.88 -4.18 5.91
N HIS A 230 52.11 -5.25 6.03
CA HIS A 230 52.66 -6.61 6.02
C HIS A 230 53.27 -6.99 4.68
N PHE A 231 52.59 -6.66 3.57
CA PHE A 231 53.08 -6.93 2.21
C PHE A 231 54.39 -6.18 1.92
N GLU A 232 54.49 -4.91 2.29
CA GLU A 232 55.70 -4.10 2.12
C GLU A 232 56.88 -4.63 2.94
N ARG A 233 56.64 -5.15 4.15
CA ARG A 233 57.70 -5.69 5.01
C ARG A 233 58.19 -7.07 4.60
N LEU A 234 57.28 -7.97 4.21
CA LEU A 234 57.58 -9.40 4.07
C LEU A 234 57.46 -9.92 2.63
N GLY A 235 56.91 -9.13 1.71
CA GLY A 235 56.82 -9.46 0.30
C GLY A 235 55.69 -10.43 -0.09
N PHE A 236 54.80 -10.79 0.84
CA PHE A 236 53.65 -11.65 0.56
C PHE A 236 52.43 -11.26 1.40
N ILE A 237 51.24 -11.60 0.90
CA ILE A 237 49.96 -11.42 1.61
C ILE A 237 49.68 -12.68 2.42
N PRO A 238 49.36 -12.59 3.73
CA PRO A 238 49.09 -13.76 4.54
C PRO A 238 47.79 -14.46 4.10
N ALA A 239 47.71 -15.77 4.32
CA ALA A 239 46.53 -16.56 3.96
C ALA A 239 45.37 -16.37 4.95
N SER A 240 45.66 -16.00 6.20
CA SER A 240 44.69 -15.82 7.28
C SER A 240 44.98 -14.57 8.12
N GLN A 241 43.97 -14.14 8.87
CA GLN A 241 44.05 -12.96 9.74
C GLN A 241 44.86 -13.17 11.03
N GLU A 242 45.20 -14.42 11.37
CA GLU A 242 45.92 -14.76 12.60
C GLU A 242 47.28 -14.06 12.69
N SER A 243 47.91 -13.78 11.56
CA SER A 243 49.17 -13.03 11.45
C SER A 243 49.10 -11.59 11.99
N PHE A 244 47.91 -11.02 12.15
CA PHE A 244 47.71 -9.65 12.64
C PHE A 244 47.32 -9.59 14.13
N GLY A 245 46.99 -10.73 14.74
CA GLY A 245 46.66 -10.80 16.18
C GLY A 245 45.57 -9.82 16.61
N GLN A 246 45.84 -9.04 17.66
CA GLN A 246 44.87 -8.11 18.27
C GLN A 246 44.60 -6.84 17.45
N ASP A 247 45.44 -6.54 16.45
CA ASP A 247 45.26 -5.34 15.63
C ASP A 247 44.14 -5.51 14.59
N TRP A 248 43.68 -6.74 14.38
CA TRP A 248 42.61 -7.08 13.46
C TRP A 248 41.22 -6.93 14.10
N LEU A 249 40.44 -5.96 13.62
CA LEU A 249 39.03 -5.83 13.98
C LEU A 249 38.17 -6.78 13.13
N GLU A 250 37.69 -7.86 13.75
CA GLU A 250 36.81 -8.83 13.09
C GLU A 250 35.41 -8.31 12.83
N SER A 251 34.94 -7.31 13.59
CA SER A 251 33.58 -6.80 13.50
C SER A 251 33.58 -5.30 13.28
N ILE A 252 32.83 -4.87 12.26
CA ILE A 252 32.72 -3.48 11.83
C ILE A 252 31.26 -3.04 11.76
N SER A 253 31.03 -1.74 11.61
CA SER A 253 29.73 -1.09 11.47
C SER A 253 28.75 -1.54 12.57
N GLU A 254 29.22 -1.45 13.83
CA GLU A 254 28.45 -1.82 15.03
C GLU A 254 27.96 -3.29 15.02
N GLY A 255 28.71 -4.18 14.36
CA GLY A 255 28.38 -5.60 14.27
C GLY A 255 27.51 -5.98 13.09
N LYS A 256 27.25 -5.07 12.15
CA LYS A 256 26.51 -5.36 10.90
C LYS A 256 27.34 -6.16 9.90
N ALA A 257 28.66 -6.11 9.99
CA ALA A 257 29.54 -6.93 9.16
C ALA A 257 30.72 -7.49 9.94
N ARG A 258 31.25 -8.61 9.44
CA ARG A 258 32.48 -9.24 9.87
C ARG A 258 33.50 -9.20 8.75
N VAL A 259 34.77 -9.07 9.12
CA VAL A 259 35.88 -8.98 8.17
C VAL A 259 36.83 -10.13 8.42
N ALA A 260 37.08 -10.91 7.37
CA ALA A 260 38.01 -12.03 7.40
C ALA A 260 38.99 -11.97 6.24
N LEU A 261 40.18 -12.54 6.43
CA LEU A 261 41.13 -12.77 5.34
C LEU A 261 41.07 -14.24 4.94
N ILE A 262 40.64 -14.51 3.71
CA ILE A 262 40.45 -15.86 3.15
C ILE A 262 41.25 -15.94 1.85
N ASP A 263 42.22 -16.84 1.78
CA ASP A 263 43.05 -17.08 0.60
C ASP A 263 43.65 -15.80 -0.01
N ARG A 264 44.16 -14.91 0.86
CA ARG A 264 44.77 -13.60 0.51
C ARG A 264 43.78 -12.53 0.03
N THR A 265 42.48 -12.80 0.11
CA THR A 265 41.42 -11.85 -0.23
C THR A 265 40.71 -11.41 1.05
N LEU A 266 40.52 -10.09 1.20
CA LEU A 266 39.74 -9.52 2.28
C LEU A 266 38.25 -9.75 1.98
N VAL A 267 37.56 -10.50 2.82
CA VAL A 267 36.14 -10.82 2.66
C VAL A 267 35.34 -10.16 3.77
N ILE A 268 34.38 -9.32 3.37
CA ILE A 268 33.41 -8.70 4.26
C ILE A 268 32.13 -9.52 4.20
N THR A 269 31.69 -10.08 5.33
CA THR A 269 30.47 -10.87 5.45
C THR A 269 29.44 -10.14 6.29
N PHE A 270 28.24 -9.91 5.76
CA PHE A 270 27.17 -9.23 6.48
C PHE A 270 26.47 -10.19 7.45
N THR A 271 26.25 -9.72 8.68
CA THR A 271 25.63 -10.51 9.75
C THR A 271 24.11 -10.33 9.77
N GLU A 272 23.42 -11.03 10.67
CA GLU A 272 21.98 -10.87 10.94
C GLU A 272 21.59 -9.47 11.43
N ARG A 273 22.55 -8.64 11.86
CA ARG A 273 22.29 -7.23 12.24
C ARG A 273 22.22 -6.30 11.01
N ALA A 274 22.66 -6.75 9.85
CA ALA A 274 22.56 -6.00 8.61
C ALA A 274 21.10 -5.96 8.11
N PRO A 275 20.75 -5.00 7.22
CA PRO A 275 19.51 -5.02 6.48
C PRO A 275 19.24 -6.39 5.84
N MET A 276 17.97 -6.85 5.87
CA MET A 276 17.56 -8.20 5.45
C MET A 276 18.14 -8.63 4.09
N HIS A 277 18.17 -7.72 3.11
CA HIS A 277 18.72 -7.98 1.78
C HIS A 277 20.24 -8.17 1.71
N LEU A 278 20.98 -7.95 2.80
CA LEU A 278 22.44 -8.11 2.85
C LEU A 278 22.86 -9.31 3.70
N GLN A 279 22.00 -9.83 4.57
CA GLN A 279 22.38 -10.85 5.56
C GLN A 279 22.96 -12.10 4.88
N GLY A 280 24.14 -12.55 5.32
CA GLY A 280 24.84 -13.71 4.77
C GLY A 280 25.58 -13.46 3.45
N GLN A 281 25.41 -12.29 2.82
CA GLN A 281 26.14 -11.94 1.61
C GLN A 281 27.54 -11.44 1.93
N THR A 282 28.40 -11.47 0.91
CA THR A 282 29.84 -11.22 0.99
C THR A 282 30.32 -10.25 -0.06
N ILE A 283 31.37 -9.49 0.28
CA ILE A 283 32.12 -8.62 -0.63
C ILE A 283 33.60 -8.97 -0.50
N GLY A 284 34.22 -9.34 -1.61
CA GLY A 284 35.66 -9.57 -1.70
C GLY A 284 36.42 -8.29 -2.08
N MET A 285 37.63 -8.14 -1.55
CA MET A 285 38.60 -7.11 -1.94
C MET A 285 39.99 -7.74 -2.03
N SER A 286 40.66 -7.54 -3.17
CA SER A 286 41.97 -8.09 -3.46
C SER A 286 42.98 -6.97 -3.67
N LEU A 287 44.19 -7.14 -3.13
CA LEU A 287 45.31 -6.21 -3.35
C LEU A 287 46.09 -6.65 -4.59
N HIS A 288 46.30 -5.73 -5.52
CA HIS A 288 47.08 -5.95 -6.74
C HIS A 288 48.26 -4.97 -6.80
N GLY A 289 49.40 -5.45 -7.25
CA GLY A 289 50.63 -4.68 -7.41
C GLY A 289 51.86 -5.51 -7.07
N GLU A 290 53.01 -5.10 -7.59
CA GLU A 290 54.31 -5.70 -7.28
C GLU A 290 55.04 -4.85 -6.22
N LEU A 291 56.03 -5.45 -5.54
CA LEU A 291 56.82 -4.75 -4.54
C LEU A 291 57.55 -3.55 -5.16
N GLY A 292 57.34 -2.35 -4.61
CA GLY A 292 57.98 -1.12 -5.09
C GLY A 292 57.21 -0.38 -6.19
N ASP A 293 56.08 -0.92 -6.65
CA ASP A 293 55.12 -0.22 -7.52
C ASP A 293 53.89 0.26 -6.72
N GLN A 294 53.01 1.05 -7.36
CA GLN A 294 51.78 1.53 -6.74
C GLN A 294 50.79 0.37 -6.49
N LEU A 295 50.51 0.09 -5.22
CA LEU A 295 49.54 -0.92 -4.80
C LEU A 295 48.09 -0.42 -5.00
N ASN A 296 47.27 -1.21 -5.68
CA ASN A 296 45.88 -0.89 -5.98
C ASN A 296 44.94 -1.96 -5.41
N TRP A 297 43.84 -1.51 -4.82
CA TRP A 297 42.80 -2.39 -4.31
C TRP A 297 41.69 -2.55 -5.34
N HIS A 298 41.38 -3.80 -5.69
CA HIS A 298 40.21 -4.16 -6.47
C HIS A 298 39.10 -4.60 -5.51
N CYS A 299 37.90 -4.09 -5.74
CA CYS A 299 36.74 -4.30 -4.88
C CYS A 299 35.61 -4.94 -5.68
N GLY A 300 34.95 -5.94 -5.11
CA GLY A 300 33.75 -6.52 -5.69
C GLY A 300 33.97 -7.03 -7.12
N LEU A 301 33.12 -6.57 -8.03
CA LEU A 301 33.08 -7.01 -9.43
C LEU A 301 33.97 -6.16 -10.35
N SER A 302 34.68 -5.17 -9.82
CA SER A 302 35.54 -4.25 -10.58
C SER A 302 36.82 -4.88 -11.17
N GLU A 303 36.97 -6.20 -11.05
CA GLU A 303 38.16 -6.92 -11.52
C GLU A 303 38.17 -7.00 -13.04
N GLY A 304 39.14 -6.33 -13.66
CA GLY A 304 39.20 -6.10 -15.09
C GLY A 304 39.21 -7.38 -15.92
N GLN A 305 38.55 -7.33 -17.08
CA GLN A 305 38.56 -8.37 -18.14
C GLN A 305 39.95 -8.59 -18.80
N GLY A 306 41.04 -8.55 -18.04
CA GLY A 306 42.40 -8.52 -18.59
C GLY A 306 43.40 -9.31 -17.75
N ARG A 307 43.72 -10.51 -18.24
CA ARG A 307 44.83 -11.42 -17.86
C ARG A 307 44.59 -12.35 -16.67
N ARG A 308 44.50 -13.64 -17.03
CA ARG A 308 44.64 -14.88 -16.22
C ARG A 308 44.04 -14.80 -14.82
N HIS A 309 42.85 -15.40 -14.68
CA HIS A 309 42.30 -15.92 -13.43
C HIS A 309 43.39 -16.45 -12.49
N SER A 310 43.84 -15.62 -11.55
CA SER A 310 44.27 -16.11 -10.26
C SER A 310 43.02 -16.71 -9.61
N ARG A 311 43.09 -17.95 -9.10
CA ARG A 311 41.93 -18.70 -8.56
C ARG A 311 41.32 -18.12 -7.27
N HIS A 312 41.56 -16.84 -6.99
CA HIS A 312 41.23 -16.15 -5.73
C HIS A 312 40.97 -14.67 -6.04
N SER A 313 40.01 -14.38 -6.92
CA SER A 313 39.65 -13.01 -7.29
C SER A 313 38.66 -12.42 -6.28
N ALA A 314 38.69 -11.08 -6.12
CA ALA A 314 37.70 -10.36 -5.32
C ALA A 314 36.27 -10.61 -5.82
N ALA A 315 36.12 -10.80 -7.13
CA ALA A 315 34.86 -11.13 -7.77
C ALA A 315 34.30 -12.50 -7.31
N ASP A 316 35.15 -13.52 -7.16
CA ASP A 316 34.72 -14.88 -6.79
C ASP A 316 34.19 -14.97 -5.35
N MET A 317 34.66 -14.08 -4.48
CA MET A 317 34.24 -13.96 -3.08
C MET A 317 33.10 -12.95 -2.87
N THR A 318 32.60 -12.34 -3.95
CA THR A 318 31.51 -11.35 -3.90
C THR A 318 30.19 -11.98 -4.34
N SER A 319 29.26 -12.14 -3.40
CA SER A 319 27.90 -12.63 -3.68
C SER A 319 26.88 -11.49 -3.86
N LEU A 320 27.27 -10.25 -3.54
CA LEU A 320 26.40 -9.09 -3.65
C LEU A 320 26.13 -8.72 -5.12
N GLU A 321 24.88 -8.40 -5.46
CA GLU A 321 24.53 -7.94 -6.80
C GLU A 321 25.18 -6.58 -7.12
N ALA A 322 25.62 -6.39 -8.37
CA ALA A 322 26.26 -5.17 -8.85
C ALA A 322 25.48 -3.89 -8.53
N ARG A 323 24.13 -3.93 -8.56
CA ARG A 323 23.28 -2.77 -8.26
C ARG A 323 23.34 -2.28 -6.80
N MET A 324 23.83 -3.11 -5.88
CA MET A 324 23.99 -2.78 -4.47
C MET A 324 25.42 -2.31 -4.16
N LEU A 325 26.36 -2.49 -5.10
CA LEU A 325 27.75 -2.08 -4.95
C LEU A 325 27.96 -0.59 -5.33
N PRO A 326 28.82 0.14 -4.59
CA PRO A 326 29.31 1.45 -4.99
C PRO A 326 29.96 1.40 -6.37
N SER A 327 30.08 2.55 -7.06
CA SER A 327 30.71 2.61 -8.40
C SER A 327 32.17 2.15 -8.42
N GLN A 328 32.86 2.23 -7.28
CA GLN A 328 34.26 1.78 -7.15
C GLN A 328 34.40 0.25 -7.07
N CYS A 329 33.30 -0.46 -6.79
CA CYS A 329 33.28 -1.92 -6.61
C CYS A 329 32.43 -2.63 -7.68
N ARG A 330 31.98 -1.87 -8.69
CA ARG A 330 31.19 -2.34 -9.82
C ARG A 330 32.05 -2.58 -11.04
#